data_AF-A0A359HJQ3-F1
#
_entry.id   AF-A0A359HJQ3-F1
#
_cell.length_a   1.000
_cell.length_b   1.000
_cell.length_c   1.000
_cell.angle_alpha   90.00
_cell.angle_beta   90.00
_cell.angle_gamma   90.00
#
_symmetry.space_group_name_H-M   'P 1'
#
loop_
_entity.id
_entity.type
_entity.pdbx_description
1 polymer ?
#
loop_
_entity_poly.entity_id
_entity_poly.type
_entity_poly.pdbx_seq_one_letter_code
_entity_poly.pdbx_strand_id
1 'polypeptide(L)'
;MTNYTPQPAHKFTFGLWTVGNTGRDPFGGPTRPALSPAELVRLLGEVGAYGVNFHDNDLIPIDATPAEAAAIKKDFRAALNETGLQVPMATTNLFGDPIFKDGAFTSNNPQVRAYALQKTMRAIDLGVEFGAEIYVFWGGREGTETDASKNPVEAIKWNREALNFLCEYVLDQGYAAADGSGLKFALEAKPN
;
A
#
# COMPACT_ATOMS: atom_id res chain seq x y z
N MET A 1 -33.83 3.96 -21.01
CA MET A 1 -32.65 3.07 -20.88
C MET A 1 -31.91 3.48 -19.63
N THR A 2 -31.53 2.55 -18.77
CA THR A 2 -30.74 2.85 -17.57
C THR A 2 -29.32 3.26 -17.98
N ASN A 3 -28.82 4.38 -17.45
CA ASN A 3 -27.47 4.87 -17.72
C ASN A 3 -26.49 4.27 -16.70
N TYR A 4 -25.41 3.63 -17.15
CA TYR A 4 -24.39 3.00 -16.32
C TYR A 4 -23.05 3.77 -16.32
N THR A 5 -23.03 5.03 -16.77
CA THR A 5 -21.82 5.87 -16.71
C THR A 5 -21.37 6.08 -15.25
N PRO A 6 -20.11 5.74 -14.89
CA PRO A 6 -19.57 6.01 -13.56
C PRO A 6 -19.64 7.49 -13.18
N GLN A 7 -19.83 7.76 -11.90
CA GLN A 7 -19.83 9.10 -11.32
C GLN A 7 -18.93 9.09 -10.08
N PRO A 8 -18.23 10.19 -9.75
CA PRO A 8 -17.41 10.28 -8.55
C PRO A 8 -18.17 9.94 -7.25
N ALA A 9 -19.48 10.24 -7.20
CA ALA A 9 -20.36 9.89 -6.09
C ALA A 9 -20.46 8.38 -5.80
N HIS A 10 -20.14 7.52 -6.77
CA HIS A 10 -20.11 6.06 -6.60
C HIS A 10 -18.84 5.57 -5.89
N LYS A 11 -17.82 6.43 -5.74
CA LYS A 11 -16.57 6.15 -5.02
C LYS A 11 -15.78 4.94 -5.55
N PHE A 12 -15.81 4.70 -6.85
CA PHE A 12 -14.94 3.67 -7.45
C PHE A 12 -13.48 4.08 -7.42
N THR A 13 -12.63 3.23 -6.85
CA THR A 13 -11.18 3.47 -6.76
C THR A 13 -10.39 2.29 -7.32
N PHE A 14 -9.18 2.55 -7.79
CA PHE A 14 -8.29 1.53 -8.33
C PHE A 14 -6.89 1.66 -7.70
N GLY A 15 -6.28 0.55 -7.31
CA GLY A 15 -4.88 0.56 -6.92
C GLY A 15 -3.98 0.80 -8.15
N LEU A 16 -2.88 1.55 -8.02
CA LEU A 16 -1.89 1.72 -9.10
C LEU A 16 -1.46 0.38 -9.68
N TRP A 17 -1.25 -0.62 -8.83
CA TRP A 17 -0.87 -1.99 -9.20
C TRP A 17 -1.92 -2.75 -10.02
N THR A 18 -3.16 -2.25 -10.14
CA THR A 18 -4.23 -2.91 -10.90
C THR A 18 -4.08 -2.61 -12.40
N VAL A 19 -4.36 -1.38 -12.79
CA VAL A 19 -4.21 -0.89 -14.17
C VAL A 19 -2.74 -0.77 -14.59
N GLY A 20 -1.82 -0.61 -13.63
CA GLY A 20 -0.37 -0.60 -13.87
C GLY A 20 0.26 -1.99 -13.97
N ASN A 21 -0.51 -3.08 -13.82
CA ASN A 21 0.03 -4.42 -13.95
C ASN A 21 0.54 -4.68 -15.37
N THR A 22 1.84 -4.98 -15.52
CA THR A 22 2.48 -5.22 -16.83
C THR A 22 2.24 -6.61 -17.40
N GLY A 23 1.54 -7.48 -16.67
CA GLY A 23 1.12 -8.82 -17.11
C GLY A 23 2.16 -9.92 -16.88
N ARG A 24 3.20 -9.68 -16.07
CA ARG A 24 4.12 -10.74 -15.62
C ARG A 24 3.36 -11.71 -14.70
N ASP A 25 3.64 -12.99 -14.86
CA ASP A 25 3.16 -14.05 -13.98
C ASP A 25 4.32 -15.05 -13.67
N PRO A 26 4.07 -16.18 -12.97
CA PRO A 26 5.12 -17.17 -12.69
C PRO A 26 5.75 -17.86 -13.91
N PHE A 27 5.08 -17.86 -15.06
CA PHE A 27 5.46 -18.60 -16.28
C PHE A 27 5.73 -17.71 -17.50
N GLY A 28 5.50 -16.40 -17.40
CA GLY A 28 5.65 -15.44 -18.49
C GLY A 28 6.19 -14.07 -18.05
N GLY A 29 6.96 -13.45 -18.95
CA GLY A 29 7.45 -12.08 -18.79
C GLY A 29 6.36 -11.02 -19.00
N PRO A 30 6.68 -9.73 -18.75
CA PRO A 30 5.76 -8.61 -19.01
C PRO A 30 5.24 -8.58 -20.45
N THR A 31 3.98 -8.23 -20.64
CA THR A 31 3.29 -8.12 -21.94
C THR A 31 2.81 -6.70 -22.25
N ARG A 32 2.90 -5.78 -21.27
CA ARG A 32 2.55 -4.36 -21.39
C ARG A 32 3.71 -3.49 -20.90
N PRO A 33 3.89 -2.28 -21.46
CA PRO A 33 4.85 -1.32 -20.92
C PRO A 33 4.44 -0.88 -19.51
N ALA A 34 5.42 -0.50 -18.69
CA ALA A 34 5.16 0.17 -17.42
C ALA A 34 4.69 1.61 -17.69
N LEU A 35 3.75 2.09 -16.86
CA LEU A 35 3.29 3.47 -16.84
C LEU A 35 3.70 4.11 -15.51
N SER A 36 4.02 5.39 -15.53
CA SER A 36 4.28 6.16 -14.33
C SER A 36 3.00 6.32 -13.49
N PRO A 37 3.12 6.54 -12.16
CA PRO A 37 1.97 6.84 -11.31
C PRO A 37 1.11 8.00 -11.82
N ALA A 38 1.75 9.04 -12.39
CA ALA A 38 1.05 10.20 -12.93
C ALA A 38 0.25 9.87 -14.21
N GLU A 39 0.78 9.02 -15.10
CA GLU A 39 0.03 8.54 -16.27
C GLU A 39 -1.17 7.69 -15.86
N LEU A 40 -1.00 6.81 -14.86
CA LEU A 40 -2.08 5.97 -14.35
C LEU A 40 -3.21 6.81 -13.73
N VAL A 41 -2.89 7.88 -13.00
CA VAL A 41 -3.90 8.81 -12.46
C VAL A 41 -4.70 9.48 -13.58
N ARG A 42 -4.04 9.97 -14.63
CA ARG A 42 -4.72 10.59 -15.77
C ARG A 42 -5.66 9.61 -16.48
N LEU A 43 -5.20 8.38 -16.71
CA LEU A 43 -6.02 7.31 -17.29
C LEU A 43 -7.27 7.01 -16.45
N LEU A 44 -7.12 6.94 -15.12
CA LEU A 44 -8.25 6.72 -14.21
C LEU A 44 -9.24 7.90 -14.20
N GLY A 45 -8.74 9.13 -14.35
CA GLY A 45 -9.56 10.33 -14.50
C GLY A 45 -10.45 10.29 -15.74
N GLU A 46 -9.92 9.83 -16.88
CA GLU A 46 -10.67 9.72 -18.14
C GLU A 46 -11.88 8.78 -18.05
N VAL A 47 -11.81 7.74 -17.21
CA VAL A 47 -12.87 6.73 -17.05
C VAL A 47 -13.83 7.02 -15.89
N GLY A 48 -13.70 8.19 -15.25
CA GLY A 48 -14.61 8.65 -14.19
C GLY A 48 -14.39 7.98 -12.83
N ALA A 49 -13.17 7.51 -12.54
CA ALA A 49 -12.83 7.02 -11.21
C ALA A 49 -12.89 8.15 -10.16
N TYR A 50 -13.22 7.78 -8.92
CA TYR A 50 -13.19 8.71 -7.77
C TYR A 50 -11.78 8.89 -7.21
N GLY A 51 -10.98 7.82 -7.22
CA GLY A 51 -9.66 7.87 -6.61
C GLY A 51 -8.74 6.72 -6.97
N VAL A 52 -7.52 6.82 -6.48
CA VAL A 52 -6.43 5.88 -6.70
C VAL A 52 -5.84 5.44 -5.36
N ASN A 53 -5.38 4.20 -5.26
CA ASN A 53 -4.71 3.68 -4.07
C ASN A 53 -3.28 3.25 -4.43
N PHE A 54 -2.36 3.16 -3.48
CA PHE A 54 -0.99 2.73 -3.77
C PHE A 54 -0.36 1.91 -2.64
N HIS A 55 0.53 0.98 -3.00
CA HIS A 55 1.63 0.61 -2.13
C HIS A 55 2.70 1.69 -2.19
N ASP A 56 3.47 1.86 -1.12
CA ASP A 56 4.64 2.75 -1.12
C ASP A 56 5.55 2.53 -2.33
N ASN A 57 5.83 1.27 -2.71
CA ASN A 57 6.67 0.96 -3.86
C ASN A 57 5.98 1.01 -5.23
N ASP A 58 4.66 1.19 -5.29
CA ASP A 58 4.01 1.54 -6.56
C ASP A 58 4.24 3.01 -6.89
N LEU A 59 4.30 3.88 -5.86
CA LEU A 59 4.53 5.30 -6.02
C LEU A 59 6.02 5.64 -6.03
N ILE A 60 6.79 5.15 -5.05
CA ILE A 60 8.22 5.45 -4.86
C ILE A 60 9.03 4.16 -4.97
N PRO A 61 9.85 3.98 -6.03
CA PRO A 61 10.75 2.83 -6.13
C PRO A 61 11.62 2.68 -4.88
N ILE A 62 11.85 1.43 -4.46
CA ILE A 62 12.56 1.14 -3.20
C ILE A 62 14.01 1.69 -3.18
N ASP A 63 14.60 1.84 -4.36
CA ASP A 63 15.95 2.35 -4.61
C ASP A 63 15.97 3.82 -5.06
N ALA A 64 14.82 4.50 -5.09
CA ALA A 64 14.75 5.91 -5.46
C ALA A 64 15.57 6.77 -4.49
N THR A 65 16.41 7.63 -5.06
CA THR A 65 17.07 8.69 -4.31
C THR A 65 16.04 9.69 -3.78
N PRO A 66 16.38 10.50 -2.75
CA PRO A 66 15.48 11.54 -2.26
C PRO A 66 15.03 12.53 -3.33
N ALA A 67 15.89 12.82 -4.31
CA ALA A 67 15.57 13.72 -5.43
C ALA A 67 14.56 13.09 -6.40
N GLU A 68 14.73 11.80 -6.74
CA GLU A 68 13.78 11.06 -7.58
C GLU A 68 12.43 10.92 -6.88
N ALA A 69 12.43 10.56 -5.60
CA ALA A 69 11.20 10.48 -4.82
C ALA A 69 10.45 11.83 -4.79
N ALA A 70 11.17 12.94 -4.60
CA ALA A 70 10.58 14.28 -4.62
C ALA A 70 9.96 14.63 -5.99
N ALA A 71 10.65 14.28 -7.09
CA ALA A 71 10.15 14.49 -8.45
C ALA A 71 8.88 13.67 -8.70
N ILE A 72 8.88 12.38 -8.35
CA ILE A 72 7.72 11.50 -8.54
C ILE A 72 6.51 12.00 -7.72
N LYS A 73 6.72 12.40 -6.46
CA LYS A 73 5.65 12.97 -5.63
C LYS A 73 5.08 14.26 -6.22
N LYS A 74 5.92 15.12 -6.79
CA LYS A 74 5.48 16.35 -7.47
C LYS A 74 4.59 16.02 -8.67
N ASP A 75 5.02 15.10 -9.53
CA ASP A 75 4.28 14.74 -10.74
C ASP A 75 2.97 14.01 -10.42
N PHE A 76 2.98 13.13 -9.42
CA PHE A 76 1.78 12.47 -8.91
C PHE A 76 0.78 13.50 -8.36
N ARG A 77 1.24 14.48 -7.56
CA ARG A 77 0.39 15.56 -7.04
C ARG A 77 -0.20 16.42 -8.15
N ALA A 78 0.58 16.73 -9.20
CA ALA A 78 0.09 17.45 -10.37
C ALA A 78 -1.05 16.68 -11.07
N ALA A 79 -0.87 15.38 -11.30
CA ALA A 79 -1.90 14.54 -11.92
C ALA A 79 -3.18 14.43 -11.07
N LEU A 80 -3.06 14.33 -9.74
CA LEU A 80 -4.23 14.36 -8.83
C LEU A 80 -4.98 15.69 -8.94
N ASN A 81 -4.26 16.82 -8.96
CA ASN A 81 -4.86 18.14 -9.11
C ASN A 81 -5.54 18.34 -10.47
N GLU A 82 -4.93 17.84 -11.55
CA GLU A 82 -5.47 17.92 -12.91
C GLU A 82 -6.78 17.13 -13.05
N THR A 83 -6.87 15.97 -12.39
CA THR A 83 -7.98 15.02 -12.57
C THR A 83 -9.05 15.12 -11.48
N GLY A 84 -8.73 15.69 -10.32
CA GLY A 84 -9.59 15.71 -9.13
C GLY A 84 -9.67 14.37 -8.38
N LEU A 85 -8.88 13.37 -8.77
CA LEU A 85 -8.84 12.08 -8.10
C LEU A 85 -8.36 12.22 -6.65
N GLN A 86 -8.99 11.47 -5.76
CA GLN A 86 -8.60 11.35 -4.36
C GLN A 86 -7.61 10.19 -4.16
N VAL A 87 -6.94 10.16 -3.01
CA VAL A 87 -6.20 8.98 -2.54
C VAL A 87 -6.83 8.46 -1.25
N PRO A 88 -7.87 7.62 -1.31
CA PRO A 88 -8.59 7.21 -0.10
C PRO A 88 -7.82 6.18 0.74
N MET A 89 -6.94 5.40 0.11
CA MET A 89 -6.22 4.32 0.76
C MET A 89 -4.76 4.20 0.31
N ALA A 90 -3.89 3.91 1.27
CA ALA A 90 -2.50 3.52 1.04
C ALA A 90 -2.15 2.23 1.80
N THR A 91 -1.06 1.59 1.40
CA THR A 91 -0.56 0.35 2.03
C THR A 91 0.96 0.25 1.87
N THR A 92 1.60 -0.71 2.54
CA THR A 92 3.02 -0.99 2.39
C THR A 92 3.24 -2.24 1.54
N ASN A 93 4.16 -2.18 0.59
CA ASN A 93 4.67 -3.39 -0.05
C ASN A 93 5.65 -4.10 0.91
N LEU A 94 5.17 -5.14 1.58
CA LEU A 94 5.95 -6.02 2.46
C LEU A 94 6.16 -7.42 1.86
N PHE A 95 6.17 -7.51 0.53
CA PHE A 95 6.17 -8.80 -0.17
C PHE A 95 7.04 -8.87 -1.43
N GLY A 96 7.37 -7.72 -2.03
CA GLY A 96 8.14 -7.61 -3.27
C GLY A 96 9.65 -7.73 -3.07
N ASP A 97 10.20 -7.12 -2.01
CA ASP A 97 11.63 -7.23 -1.70
C ASP A 97 11.97 -8.65 -1.19
N PRO A 98 13.05 -9.29 -1.72
CA PRO A 98 13.49 -10.62 -1.27
C PRO A 98 13.77 -10.75 0.23
N ILE A 99 14.02 -9.65 0.95
CA ILE A 99 14.22 -9.66 2.41
C ILE A 99 12.97 -10.18 3.16
N PHE A 100 11.77 -9.98 2.59
CA PHE A 100 10.49 -10.40 3.18
C PHE A 100 10.09 -11.83 2.81
N LYS A 101 11.01 -12.64 2.25
CA LYS A 101 10.74 -14.03 1.80
C LYS A 101 10.15 -14.96 2.87
N ASP A 102 10.35 -14.67 4.15
CA ASP A 102 9.87 -15.48 5.31
C ASP A 102 8.90 -14.68 6.19
N GLY A 103 8.19 -13.70 5.60
CA GLY A 103 7.35 -12.75 6.32
C GLY A 103 8.08 -11.46 6.64
N ALA A 104 7.30 -10.42 6.94
CA ALA A 104 7.77 -9.12 7.33
C ALA A 104 7.55 -8.94 8.83
N PHE A 105 6.31 -8.81 9.29
CA PHE A 105 6.02 -8.71 10.73
C PHE A 105 6.17 -10.04 11.47
N THR A 106 6.06 -11.16 10.77
CA THR A 106 6.22 -12.51 11.34
C THR A 106 7.51 -13.20 10.89
N SER A 107 8.46 -12.44 10.33
CA SER A 107 9.79 -12.96 9.99
C SER A 107 10.43 -13.63 11.20
N ASN A 108 11.05 -14.80 11.00
CA ASN A 108 11.85 -15.43 12.05
C ASN A 108 13.08 -14.56 12.41
N ASN A 109 13.54 -13.70 11.49
CA ASN A 109 14.63 -12.77 11.74
C ASN A 109 14.11 -11.45 12.36
N PRO A 110 14.49 -11.11 13.61
CA PRO A 110 14.02 -9.87 14.26
C PRO A 110 14.46 -8.59 13.55
N GLN A 111 15.59 -8.59 12.83
CA GLN A 111 16.04 -7.42 12.06
C GLN A 111 15.10 -7.13 10.88
N VAL A 112 14.55 -8.17 10.25
CA VAL A 112 13.55 -8.02 9.18
C VAL A 112 12.24 -7.48 9.74
N ARG A 113 11.81 -7.93 10.93
CA ARG A 113 10.63 -7.37 11.61
C ARG A 113 10.80 -5.89 11.93
N ALA A 114 11.96 -5.49 12.44
CA ALA A 114 12.27 -4.08 12.71
C ALA A 114 12.29 -3.24 11.42
N TYR A 115 12.86 -3.77 10.34
CA TYR A 115 12.83 -3.11 9.03
C TYR A 115 11.42 -2.94 8.49
N ALA A 116 10.59 -3.99 8.56
CA ALA A 116 9.19 -3.94 8.14
C ALA A 116 8.40 -2.85 8.89
N LEU A 117 8.62 -2.72 10.20
CA LEU A 117 8.00 -1.69 11.03
C LEU A 117 8.40 -0.28 10.58
N GLN A 118 9.70 -0.02 10.41
CA GLN A 118 10.21 1.27 9.95
C GLN A 118 9.69 1.61 8.55
N LYS A 119 9.69 0.64 7.62
CA LYS A 119 9.18 0.82 6.26
C LYS A 119 7.70 1.20 6.28
N THR A 120 6.92 0.53 7.13
CA THR A 120 5.48 0.79 7.27
C THR A 120 5.20 2.18 7.85
N MET A 121 5.95 2.65 8.86
CA MET A 121 5.81 4.01 9.38
C MET A 121 5.99 5.06 8.28
N ARG A 122 7.07 4.95 7.48
CA ARG A 122 7.32 5.87 6.35
C ARG A 122 6.22 5.80 5.29
N ALA A 123 5.69 4.61 5.04
CA ALA A 123 4.61 4.41 4.09
C ALA A 123 3.27 4.96 4.59
N ILE A 124 3.01 4.92 5.91
CA ILE A 124 1.89 5.61 6.56
C ILE A 124 2.02 7.12 6.35
N ASP A 125 3.18 7.71 6.65
CA ASP A 125 3.42 9.14 6.47
C ASP A 125 3.16 9.58 5.03
N LEU A 126 3.63 8.77 4.06
CA LEU A 126 3.39 9.00 2.65
C LEU A 126 1.90 8.92 2.29
N GLY A 127 1.17 7.94 2.83
CA GLY A 127 -0.28 7.83 2.66
C GLY A 127 -1.01 9.07 3.16
N VAL A 128 -0.67 9.52 4.37
CA VAL A 128 -1.25 10.73 4.98
C VAL A 128 -0.88 12.00 4.19
N GLU A 129 0.35 12.10 3.66
CA GLU A 129 0.80 13.20 2.79
C GLU A 129 -0.10 13.39 1.54
N PHE A 130 -0.71 12.30 1.07
CA PHE A 130 -1.62 12.29 -0.07
C PHE A 130 -3.10 12.17 0.31
N GLY A 131 -3.44 12.20 1.60
CA GLY A 131 -4.82 12.26 2.08
C GLY A 131 -5.50 10.91 2.30
N ALA A 132 -4.74 9.82 2.43
CA ALA A 132 -5.30 8.52 2.77
C ALA A 132 -5.99 8.56 4.13
N GLU A 133 -7.24 8.09 4.17
CA GLU A 133 -8.03 7.91 5.40
C GLU A 133 -8.05 6.45 5.85
N ILE A 134 -7.66 5.53 4.97
CA ILE A 134 -7.56 4.10 5.23
C ILE A 134 -6.13 3.65 4.97
N TYR A 135 -5.56 2.89 5.89
CA TYR A 135 -4.29 2.20 5.72
C TYR A 135 -4.51 0.69 5.72
N VAL A 136 -4.24 0.03 4.61
CA VAL A 136 -4.45 -1.42 4.47
C VAL A 136 -3.21 -2.19 4.89
N PHE A 137 -3.45 -3.36 5.49
CA PHE A 137 -2.43 -4.34 5.83
C PHE A 137 -2.76 -5.68 5.18
N TRP A 138 -2.03 -6.01 4.11
CA TRP A 138 -2.06 -7.33 3.51
C TRP A 138 -0.78 -8.09 3.83
N GLY A 139 -0.89 -9.08 4.72
CA GLY A 139 0.22 -9.92 5.17
C GLY A 139 0.58 -11.03 4.18
N GLY A 140 0.81 -10.71 2.90
CA GLY A 140 1.00 -11.72 1.85
C GLY A 140 2.20 -12.67 2.01
N ARG A 141 3.17 -12.31 2.86
CA ARG A 141 4.32 -13.16 3.23
C ARG A 141 4.24 -13.73 4.64
N GLU A 142 3.23 -13.34 5.41
CA GLU A 142 3.05 -13.79 6.79
C GLU A 142 2.42 -15.18 6.79
N GLY A 143 3.26 -16.21 6.77
CA GLY A 143 2.78 -17.58 6.64
C GLY A 143 3.91 -18.61 6.70
N THR A 144 3.61 -19.79 6.17
CA THR A 144 4.54 -20.89 6.06
C THR A 144 4.11 -21.89 4.99
N GLU A 145 5.08 -22.51 4.32
CA GLU A 145 4.87 -23.68 3.47
C GLU A 145 4.96 -25.01 4.25
N THR A 146 5.53 -24.99 5.47
CA THR A 146 5.69 -26.19 6.32
C THR A 146 5.45 -25.89 7.80
N ASP A 147 4.69 -26.72 8.51
CA ASP A 147 4.32 -26.50 9.91
C ASP A 147 5.53 -26.33 10.85
N ALA A 148 6.69 -26.90 10.50
CA ALA A 148 7.89 -26.85 11.32
C ALA A 148 8.68 -25.53 11.23
N SER A 149 8.45 -24.68 10.22
CA SER A 149 9.26 -23.47 10.01
C SER A 149 8.76 -22.24 10.76
N LYS A 150 7.54 -22.27 11.30
CA LYS A 150 6.93 -21.14 11.99
C LYS A 150 6.10 -21.59 13.18
N ASN A 151 6.43 -21.08 14.37
CA ASN A 151 5.56 -21.25 15.52
C ASN A 151 4.38 -20.25 15.40
N PRO A 152 3.13 -20.72 15.23
CA PRO A 152 1.99 -19.83 15.03
C PRO A 152 1.71 -18.93 16.24
N VAL A 153 2.03 -19.39 17.46
CA VAL A 153 1.84 -18.60 18.68
C VAL A 153 2.78 -17.40 18.70
N GLU A 154 4.05 -17.60 18.34
CA GLU A 154 5.02 -16.50 18.28
C GLU A 154 4.75 -15.56 17.11
N ALA A 155 4.40 -16.10 15.93
CA ALA A 155 4.02 -15.29 14.77
C ALA A 155 2.84 -14.35 15.07
N ILE A 156 1.79 -14.84 15.73
CA ILE A 156 0.64 -14.02 16.13
C ILE A 156 1.05 -12.95 17.15
N LYS A 157 1.93 -13.26 18.11
CA LYS A 157 2.44 -12.27 19.07
C LYS A 157 3.19 -11.14 18.36
N TRP A 158 4.10 -11.47 17.45
CA TRP A 158 4.87 -10.47 16.71
C TRP A 158 3.97 -9.61 15.81
N ASN A 159 3.00 -10.20 15.12
CA ASN A 159 2.06 -9.43 14.31
C ASN A 159 1.22 -8.47 15.16
N ARG A 160 0.73 -8.94 16.32
CA ARG A 160 0.01 -8.08 17.28
C ARG A 160 0.91 -6.95 17.80
N GLU A 161 2.16 -7.23 18.13
CA GLU A 161 3.11 -6.21 18.59
C GLU A 161 3.36 -5.15 17.52
N ALA A 162 3.54 -5.55 16.26
CA ALA A 162 3.69 -4.62 15.14
C ALA A 162 2.44 -3.74 14.95
N LEU A 163 1.25 -4.34 14.93
CA LEU A 163 0.00 -3.59 14.77
C LEU A 163 -0.27 -2.63 15.94
N ASN A 164 -0.03 -3.08 17.18
CA ASN A 164 -0.15 -2.21 18.36
C ASN A 164 0.82 -1.03 18.26
N PHE A 165 2.08 -1.27 17.91
CA PHE A 165 3.06 -0.21 17.74
C PHE A 165 2.62 0.81 16.69
N LEU A 166 2.12 0.34 15.54
CA LEU A 166 1.66 1.22 14.47
C LEU A 166 0.39 1.99 14.84
N CYS A 167 -0.51 1.40 15.63
CA CYS A 167 -1.66 2.12 16.19
C CYS A 167 -1.21 3.25 17.12
N GLU A 168 -0.28 2.96 18.04
CA GLU A 168 0.29 4.00 18.92
C GLU A 168 1.02 5.08 18.11
N TYR A 169 1.75 4.68 17.05
CA TYR A 169 2.42 5.62 16.16
C TYR A 169 1.44 6.62 15.52
N VAL A 170 0.33 6.15 14.94
CA VAL A 170 -0.63 7.05 14.28
C VAL A 170 -1.40 7.93 15.26
N LEU A 171 -1.59 7.47 16.50
CA LEU A 171 -2.15 8.29 17.58
C LEU A 171 -1.15 9.39 18.01
N ASP A 172 0.13 9.04 18.19
CA ASP A 172 1.18 9.98 18.60
C ASP A 172 1.46 11.04 17.52
N GLN A 173 1.41 10.66 16.23
CA GLN A 173 1.52 11.61 15.12
C GLN A 173 0.26 12.49 14.94
N GLY A 174 -0.85 12.17 15.62
CA GLY A 174 -2.13 12.87 15.44
C GLY A 174 -2.82 12.57 14.11
N TYR A 175 -2.46 11.47 13.44
CA TYR A 175 -3.12 11.01 12.21
C TYR A 175 -4.45 10.33 12.50
N ALA A 176 -4.59 9.76 13.70
CA ALA A 176 -5.81 9.18 14.23
C ALA A 176 -6.06 9.71 15.65
N ALA A 177 -7.32 9.61 16.11
CA ALA A 177 -7.70 9.93 17.47
C ALA A 177 -8.31 8.71 18.18
N ALA A 178 -8.26 8.72 19.51
CA ALA A 178 -8.76 7.64 20.36
C ALA A 178 -10.28 7.39 20.23
N ASP A 179 -11.03 8.36 19.69
CA ASP A 179 -12.47 8.23 19.39
C ASP A 179 -12.76 7.50 18.07
N GLY A 180 -11.71 7.07 17.35
CA GLY A 180 -11.82 6.37 16.07
C GLY A 180 -11.94 7.30 14.85
N SER A 181 -11.75 8.60 15.02
CA SER A 181 -11.62 9.56 13.91
C SER A 181 -10.19 9.60 13.34
N GLY A 182 -10.05 10.08 12.10
CA GLY A 182 -8.78 10.09 11.37
C GLY A 182 -8.47 8.78 10.63
N LEU A 183 -7.18 8.51 10.43
CA LEU A 183 -6.67 7.34 9.70
C LEU A 183 -7.11 6.03 10.37
N LYS A 184 -7.63 5.09 9.57
CA LYS A 184 -8.10 3.78 10.05
C LYS A 184 -7.31 2.65 9.42
N PHE A 185 -6.96 1.66 10.23
CA PHE A 185 -6.32 0.45 9.74
C PHE A 185 -7.35 -0.59 9.28
N ALA A 186 -7.08 -1.22 8.14
CA ALA A 186 -7.91 -2.28 7.58
C ALA A 186 -7.05 -3.52 7.29
N LEU A 187 -7.40 -4.66 7.88
CA LEU A 187 -6.68 -5.92 7.67
C LEU A 187 -7.27 -6.67 6.47
N GLU A 188 -6.41 -7.07 5.53
CA GLU A 188 -6.79 -7.84 4.35
C GLU A 188 -6.36 -9.31 4.53
N ALA A 189 -7.33 -10.19 4.76
CA ALA A 189 -7.08 -11.62 4.96
C ALA A 189 -7.00 -12.37 3.62
N LYS A 190 -6.03 -13.28 3.49
CA LYS A 190 -5.88 -14.16 2.33
C LYS A 190 -5.46 -15.57 2.78
N PRO A 191 -6.07 -16.65 2.26
CA PRO A 191 -5.74 -18.02 2.68
C PRO A 191 -4.44 -18.58 2.06
N ASN A 192 -4.08 -18.18 0.83
CA ASN A 192 -2.81 -18.45 0.12
C ASN A 192 -2.75 -17.61 -1.16
#